data_AF-A0A429I0T2-F1
#
_entry.id   AF-A0A429I0T2-F1
#
_cell.length_a   1.000
_cell.length_b   1.000
_cell.length_c   1.000
_cell.angle_alpha   90.00
_cell.angle_beta   90.00
_cell.angle_gamma   90.00
#
_symmetry.space_group_name_H-M   'P 1'
#
loop_
_entity.id
_entity.type
_entity.pdbx_description
1 polymer ?
#
loop_
_entity_poly.entity_id
_entity_poly.type
_entity_poly.pdbx_seq_one_letter_code
_entity_poly.pdbx_strand_id
1 'polypeptide(L)'
;MPSAPREEQEPVAERAHGRREDARRVVQDPGGPVLIEGPVEVQLDDGTTARSDRPFVALCMCRRSRSYPWCDTSHRGRKRPPAPRARAAGDS
;
A
#
# COMPACT_ATOMS: atom_id res chain seq x y z
N MET A 1 42.60 -19.81 -25.58
CA MET A 1 42.02 -20.61 -24.48
C MET A 1 43.18 -21.20 -23.71
N PRO A 2 43.23 -21.17 -22.37
CA PRO A 2 42.14 -21.01 -21.39
C PRO A 2 42.33 -19.68 -20.60
N SER A 3 41.47 -19.15 -19.71
CA SER A 3 40.37 -19.68 -18.90
C SER A 3 39.33 -18.56 -18.69
N ALA A 4 38.08 -18.96 -18.43
CA ALA A 4 36.89 -18.13 -18.24
C ALA A 4 37.02 -17.00 -17.18
N PRO A 5 36.20 -15.92 -17.26
CA PRO A 5 36.03 -14.99 -16.16
C PRO A 5 35.31 -15.67 -14.98
N ARG A 6 35.74 -15.34 -13.76
CA ARG A 6 35.15 -15.80 -12.50
C ARG A 6 33.76 -15.19 -12.31
N GLU A 7 32.77 -16.05 -12.11
CA GLU A 7 31.51 -15.74 -11.44
C GLU A 7 31.80 -15.23 -10.03
N GLU A 8 31.41 -13.98 -9.76
CA GLU A 8 31.23 -13.46 -8.41
C GLU A 8 29.79 -12.92 -8.29
N GLN A 9 28.88 -13.90 -8.27
CA GLN A 9 27.71 -13.99 -7.39
C GLN A 9 26.86 -12.72 -7.21
N GLU A 10 25.74 -12.67 -7.95
CA GLU A 10 24.65 -11.73 -7.71
C GLU A 10 24.09 -11.91 -6.27
N PRO A 11 23.92 -10.85 -5.47
CA PRO A 11 23.37 -11.01 -4.14
C PRO A 11 21.87 -11.30 -4.23
N VAL A 12 21.51 -12.48 -3.74
CA VAL A 12 20.14 -12.95 -3.49
C VAL A 12 19.38 -11.94 -2.62
N ALA A 13 18.36 -11.32 -3.23
CA ALA A 13 17.17 -10.69 -2.64
C ALA A 13 17.15 -10.57 -1.10
N GLU A 14 17.85 -9.58 -0.55
CA GLU A 14 17.79 -9.30 0.88
C GLU A 14 16.56 -8.44 1.21
N ARG A 15 15.60 -9.07 1.89
CA ARG A 15 14.30 -8.51 2.28
C ARG A 15 14.47 -7.40 3.33
N ALA A 16 14.73 -6.18 2.88
CA ALA A 16 14.64 -5.00 3.74
C ALA A 16 13.18 -4.52 3.84
N HIS A 17 12.45 -4.97 4.86
CA HIS A 17 11.28 -4.24 5.37
C HIS A 17 11.79 -3.02 6.13
N GLY A 18 12.14 -2.02 5.34
CA GLY A 18 12.44 -0.64 5.63
C GLY A 18 12.71 -0.12 7.05
N ARG A 19 13.88 0.51 7.23
CA ARG A 19 14.23 1.46 8.32
C ARG A 19 13.29 2.68 8.26
N ARG A 20 13.30 3.58 9.25
CA ARG A 20 12.41 4.77 9.28
C ARG A 20 12.49 5.68 8.03
N GLU A 21 13.55 5.57 7.24
CA GLU A 21 13.80 6.25 5.96
C GLU A 21 13.15 5.53 4.77
N ASP A 22 12.75 4.28 4.97
CA ASP A 22 12.05 3.38 4.05
C ASP A 22 10.56 3.22 4.45
N ALA A 23 10.01 4.21 5.15
CA ALA A 23 8.60 4.21 5.54
C ALA A 23 7.74 4.04 4.28
N ARG A 24 6.89 3.00 4.26
CA ARG A 24 5.96 2.80 3.17
C ARG A 24 4.98 3.96 3.13
N ARG A 25 4.92 4.64 1.99
CA ARG A 25 4.02 5.77 1.83
C ARG A 25 2.59 5.26 1.76
N VAL A 26 1.76 5.85 2.62
CA VAL A 26 0.33 5.59 2.69
C VAL A 26 -0.40 6.93 2.57
N VAL A 27 -1.30 7.04 1.60
CA VAL A 27 -2.15 8.22 1.42
C VAL A 27 -3.59 7.82 1.71
N GLN A 28 -4.19 8.45 2.70
CA GLN A 28 -5.62 8.29 2.97
C GLN A 28 -6.39 9.30 2.13
N ASP A 29 -7.28 8.82 1.26
CA ASP A 29 -8.27 9.66 0.59
C ASP A 29 -9.51 9.80 1.49
N PRO A 30 -9.88 11.01 1.96
CA PRO A 30 -11.06 11.21 2.79
C PRO A 30 -12.35 10.71 2.11
N GLY A 31 -12.93 9.63 2.66
CA GLY A 31 -14.11 8.98 2.09
C GLY A 31 -13.82 8.06 0.89
N GLY A 32 -12.55 7.94 0.51
CA GLY A 32 -12.04 7.10 -0.56
C GLY A 32 -11.22 5.91 -0.03
N PRO A 33 -10.40 5.30 -0.91
CA PRO A 33 -9.51 4.22 -0.53
C PRO A 33 -8.26 4.72 0.20
N VAL A 34 -7.50 3.77 0.76
CA VAL A 34 -6.12 4.02 1.19
C VAL A 34 -5.19 3.62 0.05
N LEU A 35 -4.37 4.56 -0.43
CA LEU A 35 -3.36 4.31 -1.46
C LEU A 35 -2.04 3.93 -0.79
N ILE A 36 -1.43 2.83 -1.23
CA ILE A 36 -0.19 2.28 -0.68
C ILE A 36 0.78 2.02 -1.83
N GLU A 37 2.04 2.38 -1.65
CA GLU A 37 3.13 1.94 -2.53
C GLU A 37 3.39 0.44 -2.36
N GLY A 38 3.28 -0.29 -3.46
CA GLY A 38 3.43 -1.74 -3.47
C GLY A 38 4.87 -2.23 -3.67
N PRO A 39 5.07 -3.56 -3.71
CA PRO A 39 4.06 -4.61 -3.59
C PRO A 39 3.43 -4.69 -2.17
N VAL A 40 2.17 -5.12 -2.08
CA VAL A 40 1.42 -5.24 -0.82
C VAL A 40 0.81 -6.62 -0.66
N GLU A 41 0.91 -7.17 0.54
CA GLU A 41 0.14 -8.33 1.02
C GLU A 41 -0.84 -7.87 2.10
N VAL A 42 -2.10 -8.30 2.00
CA VAL A 42 -3.17 -7.96 2.93
C VAL A 42 -3.73 -9.25 3.51
N GLN A 43 -3.62 -9.40 4.83
CA GLN A 43 -4.30 -10.45 5.56
C GLN A 43 -5.71 -10.00 5.94
N LEU A 44 -6.69 -10.84 5.65
CA LEU A 44 -8.11 -10.59 5.87
C LEU A 44 -8.57 -11.22 7.20
N ASP A 45 -9.76 -10.84 7.63
CA ASP A 45 -10.37 -11.34 8.87
C ASP A 45 -10.78 -12.82 8.79
N ASP A 46 -11.01 -13.33 7.57
CA ASP A 46 -11.23 -14.75 7.28
C ASP A 46 -9.93 -15.59 7.24
N GLY A 47 -8.78 -14.97 7.48
CA GLY A 47 -7.46 -15.61 7.44
C GLY A 47 -6.85 -15.75 6.04
N THR A 48 -7.55 -15.32 4.98
CA THR A 48 -7.01 -15.34 3.62
C THR A 48 -6.02 -14.20 3.40
N THR A 49 -5.09 -14.38 2.46
CA THR A 49 -4.11 -13.34 2.08
C THR A 49 -4.32 -12.95 0.62
N ALA A 50 -4.47 -11.65 0.37
CA ALA A 50 -4.51 -11.08 -0.97
C ALA A 50 -3.21 -10.32 -1.27
N ARG A 51 -2.58 -10.60 -2.42
CA ARG A 51 -1.33 -9.96 -2.84
C ARG A 51 -1.56 -9.12 -4.09
N SER A 52 -0.93 -7.95 -4.14
CA SER A 52 -0.77 -7.17 -5.36
C SER A 52 0.69 -6.77 -5.53
N ASP A 53 1.22 -7.06 -6.70
CA ASP A 53 2.56 -6.69 -7.17
C ASP A 53 2.60 -5.31 -7.85
N ARG A 54 1.45 -4.63 -7.95
CA ARG A 54 1.35 -3.31 -8.54
C ARG A 54 2.15 -2.28 -7.74
N PRO A 55 2.78 -1.30 -8.41
CA PRO A 55 3.56 -0.27 -7.73
C PRO A 55 2.68 0.64 -6.85
N PHE A 56 1.39 0.76 -7.15
CA PHE A 56 0.42 1.45 -6.31
C PHE A 56 -0.84 0.62 -6.17
N VAL A 57 -1.32 0.51 -4.94
CA VAL A 57 -2.45 -0.32 -4.55
C VAL A 57 -3.47 0.53 -3.81
N ALA A 58 -4.74 0.40 -4.18
CA ALA A 58 -5.85 1.07 -3.50
C ALA A 58 -6.60 0.06 -2.64
N LEU A 59 -6.51 0.20 -1.31
CA LEU A 59 -7.27 -0.60 -0.35
C LEU A 59 -8.66 -0.03 -0.10
N CYS A 60 -9.66 -0.90 -0.09
CA CYS A 60 -11.03 -0.52 0.14
C CYS A 60 -11.31 -0.29 1.63
N MET A 61 -11.60 0.95 1.99
CA MET A 61 -12.06 1.31 3.35
C MET A 61 -13.58 1.23 3.52
N CYS A 62 -14.34 1.05 2.43
CA CYS A 62 -15.80 1.13 2.47
C CYS A 62 -16.53 -0.21 2.46
N ARG A 63 -15.80 -1.33 2.37
CA ARG A 63 -16.32 -2.72 2.38
C ARG A 63 -17.39 -3.04 1.31
N ARG A 64 -17.54 -2.20 0.28
CA ARG A 64 -18.52 -2.38 -0.81
C ARG A 64 -17.92 -2.92 -2.10
N SER A 65 -16.60 -3.09 -2.15
CA SER A 65 -15.96 -3.57 -3.36
C SER A 65 -16.29 -5.03 -3.60
N ARG A 66 -16.53 -5.36 -4.87
CA ARG A 66 -16.68 -6.74 -5.36
C ARG A 66 -15.34 -7.49 -5.43
N SER A 67 -14.23 -6.75 -5.39
CA SER A 67 -12.86 -7.28 -5.39
C SER A 67 -12.12 -6.94 -4.09
N TYR A 68 -12.87 -6.89 -2.97
CA TYR A 68 -12.30 -6.70 -1.63
C TYR A 68 -11.11 -7.66 -1.43
N PRO A 69 -9.93 -7.18 -0.97
CA PRO A 69 -9.68 -5.90 -0.30
C PRO A 69 -9.37 -4.70 -1.21
N TRP A 70 -9.37 -4.88 -2.54
CA TRP A 70 -9.02 -3.83 -3.48
C TRP A 70 -10.17 -2.84 -3.68
N CYS A 71 -9.86 -1.58 -4.02
CA CYS A 71 -10.86 -0.59 -4.38
C CYS A 71 -11.23 -0.72 -5.87
N ASP A 72 -12.52 -0.85 -6.16
CA ASP A 72 -13.11 -0.89 -7.51
C ASP A 72 -13.99 0.34 -7.79
N THR A 73 -13.76 1.44 -7.06
CA THR A 73 -14.55 2.68 -7.09
C THR A 73 -15.99 2.62 -6.55
N SER A 74 -16.43 1.49 -5.97
CA SER A 74 -17.75 1.37 -5.30
C SER A 74 -17.97 2.41 -4.19
N HIS A 75 -16.92 3.09 -3.74
CA HIS A 75 -17.04 4.11 -2.72
C HIS A 75 -17.80 5.37 -3.17
N ARG A 76 -17.74 5.71 -4.46
CA ARG A 76 -18.28 6.95 -5.06
C ARG A 76 -19.79 7.13 -4.87
N GLY A 77 -20.52 6.04 -4.61
CA GLY A 77 -21.95 6.10 -4.27
C GLY A 77 -22.26 6.78 -2.92
N ARG A 78 -21.27 7.17 -2.11
CA ARG A 78 -21.46 8.01 -0.92
C ARG A 78 -21.21 9.48 -1.26
N LYS A 79 -22.14 10.36 -0.90
CA LYS A 79 -21.83 11.79 -0.71
C LYS A 79 -20.76 11.89 0.38
N ARG A 80 -19.64 12.56 0.08
CA ARG A 80 -18.48 12.68 0.98
C ARG A 80 -18.90 13.37 2.29
N PRO A 81 -18.74 12.74 3.48
CA PRO A 81 -18.90 13.47 4.72
C PRO A 81 -17.80 14.56 4.80
N PRO A 82 -18.07 15.73 5.39
CA PRO A 82 -17.11 16.81 5.45
C PRO A 82 -15.83 16.35 6.16
N ALA A 83 -14.67 16.75 5.61
CA ALA A 83 -13.39 16.44 6.21
C ALA A 83 -13.30 17.02 7.64
N PRO A 84 -12.70 16.30 8.61
CA PRO A 84 -12.48 16.83 9.93
C PRO A 84 -11.58 18.08 9.83
N ARG A 85 -12.00 19.17 10.45
CA ARG A 85 -11.20 20.41 10.50
C ARG A 85 -9.91 20.10 11.27
N ALA A 86 -8.77 20.29 10.61
CA ALA A 86 -7.47 20.22 11.29
C ALA A 86 -7.48 21.21 12.46
N ARG A 87 -7.14 20.74 13.66
CA ARG A 87 -7.00 21.62 14.83
C ARG A 87 -5.83 22.56 14.55
N ALA A 88 -6.13 23.86 14.47
CA ALA A 88 -5.11 24.89 14.38
C ALA A 88 -4.19 24.74 15.59
N ALA A 89 -2.91 24.43 15.33
CA ALA A 89 -1.88 24.56 16.34
C ALA A 89 -1.85 26.03 16.74
N GLY A 90 -2.20 26.29 18.00
CA GLY A 90 -2.22 27.62 18.58
C GLY A 90 -0.80 28.19 18.63
N ASP A 91 -0.66 29.38 18.08
CA ASP A 91 0.45 30.31 18.29
C ASP A 91 0.47 30.69 19.79
N SER A 92 1.62 30.56 20.43
CA SER A 92 1.89 31.03 21.79
C SER A 92 3.23 31.76 21.78
#